data_AF-F3KH41-F1
#
_entry.id   AF-F3KH41-F1
#
_cell.length_a   1.000
_cell.length_b   1.000
_cell.length_c   1.000
_cell.angle_alpha   90.00
_cell.angle_beta   90.00
_cell.angle_gamma   90.00
#
_symmetry.space_group_name_H-M   'P 1'
#
loop_
_entity.id
_entity.type
_entity.pdbx_description
1 polymer ?
#
loop_
_entity_poly.entity_id
_entity_poly.type
_entity_poly.pdbx_seq_one_letter_code
_entity_poly.pdbx_strand_id
1 'polypeptide(L)'
;MTLAFIKQINEYVIDAIMEASDEEILKGVGDNGCPSQEDIHHAQKMIGQAVKERRQYTLAQKKAAFHAYKQEQKYIQIAPIKRPVSGMLSDIVAAMQNKDKVPKGIILAFREQGQDGSEDDIMEIWQNLVELGLIDPNDTDN
;
A
#
# COMPACT_ATOMS: atom_id res chain seq x y z
N MET A 1 -41.35 8.15 -36.74
CA MET A 1 -40.10 7.76 -36.07
C MET A 1 -40.35 6.42 -35.39
N THR A 2 -39.59 5.37 -35.67
CA THR A 2 -39.84 4.01 -35.13
C THR A 2 -39.06 3.79 -33.83
N LEU A 3 -39.58 2.95 -32.93
CA LEU A 3 -38.91 2.62 -31.67
C LEU A 3 -37.50 2.06 -31.87
N ALA A 4 -37.31 1.27 -32.94
CA ALA A 4 -36.00 0.73 -33.32
C ALA A 4 -35.00 1.83 -33.67
N PHE A 5 -35.43 2.88 -34.35
CA PHE A 5 -34.59 4.02 -34.72
C PHE A 5 -34.16 4.83 -33.50
N ILE A 6 -35.06 5.02 -32.52
CA ILE A 6 -34.72 5.72 -31.26
C ILE A 6 -33.70 4.92 -30.45
N LYS A 7 -33.84 3.59 -30.38
CA LYS A 7 -32.85 2.72 -29.73
C LYS A 7 -31.48 2.82 -30.39
N GLN A 8 -31.45 2.81 -31.72
CA GLN A 8 -30.20 2.92 -32.46
C GLN A 8 -29.50 4.27 -32.25
N ILE A 9 -30.25 5.37 -32.15
CA ILE A 9 -29.68 6.67 -31.79
C ILE A 9 -29.07 6.63 -30.39
N ASN A 10 -29.77 6.04 -29.42
CA ASN A 10 -29.25 5.95 -28.05
C ASN A 10 -27.95 5.15 -27.97
N GLU A 11 -27.86 4.04 -28.68
CA GLU A 11 -26.61 3.25 -28.77
C GLU A 11 -25.48 4.10 -29.35
N TYR A 12 -25.70 4.79 -30.47
CA TYR A 12 -24.67 5.66 -31.05
C TYR A 12 -24.26 6.82 -30.14
N VAL A 13 -25.19 7.37 -29.35
CA VAL A 13 -24.87 8.40 -28.36
C VAL A 13 -24.03 7.82 -27.22
N ILE A 14 -24.35 6.61 -26.76
CA ILE A 14 -23.57 5.92 -25.72
C ILE A 14 -22.16 5.63 -26.22
N ASP A 15 -22.04 5.03 -27.41
CA ASP A 15 -20.75 4.69 -28.02
C ASP A 15 -19.89 5.95 -28.22
N ALA A 16 -20.47 7.04 -28.74
CA ALA A 16 -19.77 8.30 -28.93
C ALA A 16 -19.28 8.92 -27.60
N ILE A 17 -20.04 8.78 -26.51
CA ILE A 17 -19.62 9.26 -25.19
C ILE A 17 -18.50 8.38 -24.61
N MET A 18 -18.58 7.06 -24.81
CA MET A 18 -17.58 6.11 -24.30
C MET A 18 -16.27 6.15 -25.06
N GLU A 19 -16.30 6.52 -26.35
CA GLU A 19 -15.12 6.67 -27.21
C GLU A 19 -14.57 8.11 -27.24
N ALA A 20 -15.20 9.05 -26.53
CA ALA A 20 -14.75 10.43 -26.47
C ALA A 20 -13.32 10.54 -25.91
N SER A 21 -12.49 11.35 -26.57
CA SER A 21 -11.12 11.58 -26.08
C SER A 21 -11.10 12.47 -24.84
N ASP A 22 -10.00 12.45 -24.09
CA ASP A 22 -9.81 13.32 -22.92
C ASP A 22 -10.01 14.80 -23.28
N GLU A 23 -9.56 15.24 -24.46
CA GLU A 23 -9.75 16.62 -24.94
C GLU A 23 -11.21 16.97 -25.22
N GLU A 24 -12.00 16.01 -25.71
CA GLU A 24 -13.44 16.20 -25.97
C GLU A 24 -14.22 16.25 -24.67
N ILE A 25 -13.88 15.40 -23.71
CA ILE A 25 -14.46 15.40 -22.36
C ILE A 25 -14.18 16.73 -21.66
N LEU A 26 -12.93 17.24 -21.74
CA LEU A 26 -12.55 18.49 -21.10
C LEU A 26 -13.26 19.71 -21.71
N LYS A 27 -13.54 19.69 -23.02
CA LYS A 27 -14.28 20.78 -23.70
C LYS A 27 -15.73 20.89 -23.23
N GLY A 28 -16.35 19.77 -22.84
CA GLY A 28 -17.74 19.75 -22.36
C GLY A 28 -17.91 20.19 -20.90
N VAL A 29 -16.83 20.44 -20.16
CA VAL A 29 -16.93 20.85 -18.75
C VAL A 29 -17.53 22.26 -18.65
N GLY A 30 -18.61 22.39 -17.89
CA GLY A 30 -19.35 23.65 -17.73
C GLY A 30 -20.42 23.90 -18.79
N ASP A 31 -20.58 23.00 -19.77
CA ASP A 31 -21.71 23.05 -20.71
C ASP A 31 -23.01 22.57 -20.07
N ASN A 32 -24.16 22.95 -20.66
CA ASN A 32 -25.48 22.58 -20.18
C ASN A 32 -25.64 21.06 -20.06
N GLY A 33 -25.86 20.57 -18.83
CA GLY A 33 -26.01 19.14 -18.53
C GLY A 33 -24.71 18.44 -18.15
N CYS A 34 -23.57 19.14 -18.22
CA CYS A 34 -22.27 18.67 -17.77
C CYS A 34 -21.87 19.33 -16.43
N PRO A 35 -21.05 18.66 -15.61
CA PRO A 35 -20.55 19.24 -14.37
C PRO A 35 -19.67 20.46 -14.65
N SER A 36 -19.72 21.46 -13.77
CA SER A 36 -18.79 22.59 -13.81
C SER A 36 -17.42 22.20 -13.23
N GLN A 37 -16.40 23.03 -13.47
CA GLN A 37 -15.09 22.85 -12.84
C GLN A 37 -15.16 22.91 -11.30
N GLU A 38 -16.08 23.68 -10.74
CA GLU A 38 -16.30 23.76 -9.30
C GLU A 38 -16.91 22.46 -8.76
N ASP A 39 -17.88 21.88 -9.47
CA ASP A 39 -18.47 20.59 -9.11
C ASP A 39 -17.42 19.47 -9.12
N ILE A 40 -16.56 19.47 -10.14
CA ILE A 40 -15.44 18.52 -10.27
C ILE A 40 -14.48 18.69 -9.09
N HIS A 41 -14.06 19.92 -8.77
CA HIS A 41 -13.18 20.18 -7.64
C HIS A 41 -13.80 19.76 -6.30
N HIS A 42 -15.09 20.06 -6.11
CA HIS A 42 -15.82 19.68 -4.91
C HIS A 42 -15.89 18.16 -4.77
N ALA A 43 -16.23 17.45 -5.85
CA ALA A 43 -16.24 15.99 -5.87
C ALA A 43 -14.86 15.40 -5.56
N GLN A 44 -13.80 15.91 -6.18
CA GLN A 44 -12.42 15.49 -5.92
C GLN A 44 -12.05 15.68 -4.45
N LYS A 45 -12.40 16.82 -3.85
CA LYS A 45 -12.13 17.10 -2.44
C LYS A 45 -12.88 16.11 -1.53
N MET A 46 -14.16 15.85 -1.79
CA MET A 46 -14.95 14.89 -1.02
C MET A 46 -14.39 13.48 -1.13
N ILE A 47 -14.03 13.03 -2.34
CA ILE A 47 -13.43 11.71 -2.56
C ILE A 47 -12.08 11.61 -1.83
N GLY A 48 -11.23 12.62 -1.96
CA GLY A 48 -9.94 12.68 -1.28
C GLY A 48 -10.08 12.59 0.24
N GLN A 49 -11.05 13.30 0.80
CA GLN A 49 -11.35 13.24 2.23
C GLN A 49 -11.84 11.85 2.64
N ALA A 50 -12.80 11.27 1.94
CA ALA A 50 -13.34 9.94 2.24
C ALA A 50 -12.26 8.84 2.15
N VAL A 51 -11.38 8.92 1.16
CA VAL A 51 -10.23 8.00 1.03
C VAL A 51 -9.28 8.16 2.22
N LYS A 52 -8.97 9.40 2.63
CA LYS A 52 -8.10 9.67 3.79
C LYS A 52 -8.69 9.10 5.07
N GLU A 53 -9.96 9.36 5.34
CA GLU A 53 -10.67 8.83 6.52
C GLU A 53 -10.68 7.29 6.51
N ARG A 54 -10.99 6.67 5.37
CA ARG A 54 -10.97 5.21 5.23
C ARG A 54 -9.58 4.61 5.47
N ARG A 55 -8.53 5.25 4.96
CA ARG A 55 -7.13 4.82 5.20
C ARG A 55 -6.78 4.90 6.68
N GLN A 56 -7.15 6.00 7.35
CA GLN A 56 -6.93 6.17 8.79
C GLN A 56 -7.66 5.11 9.62
N TYR A 57 -8.94 4.87 9.31
CA TYR A 57 -9.73 3.83 9.96
C TYR A 57 -9.10 2.44 9.78
N THR A 58 -8.71 2.10 8.55
CA THR A 58 -8.07 0.81 8.24
C THR A 58 -6.76 0.65 9.00
N LEU A 59 -5.94 1.70 9.06
CA LEU A 59 -4.69 1.70 9.82
C LEU A 59 -4.94 1.49 11.31
N ALA A 60 -5.90 2.22 11.89
CA ALA A 60 -6.26 2.07 13.31
C ALA A 60 -6.72 0.65 13.63
N GLN A 61 -7.56 0.07 12.76
CA GLN A 61 -8.02 -1.32 12.91
C GLN A 61 -6.86 -2.32 12.84
N LYS A 62 -5.93 -2.15 11.89
CA LYS A 62 -4.76 -3.03 11.77
C LYS A 62 -3.82 -2.89 12.96
N LYS A 63 -3.59 -1.67 13.47
CA LYS A 63 -2.83 -1.44 14.70
C LYS A 63 -3.49 -2.13 15.89
N ALA A 64 -4.80 -1.98 16.08
CA ALA A 64 -5.54 -2.62 17.16
C ALA A 64 -5.45 -4.15 17.08
N ALA A 65 -5.64 -4.73 15.89
CA ALA A 65 -5.51 -6.17 15.65
C ALA A 65 -4.10 -6.67 15.97
N PHE A 66 -3.06 -5.92 15.58
CA PHE A 66 -1.68 -6.25 15.90
C PHE A 66 -1.39 -6.19 17.40
N HIS A 67 -1.93 -5.18 18.11
CA HIS A 67 -1.80 -5.09 19.56
C HIS A 67 -2.51 -6.26 20.27
N ALA A 68 -3.71 -6.64 19.82
CA ALA A 68 -4.42 -7.81 20.34
C ALA A 68 -3.61 -9.10 20.13
N TYR A 69 -3.08 -9.31 18.92
CA TYR A 69 -2.18 -10.42 18.62
C TYR A 69 -0.94 -10.46 19.53
N LYS A 70 -0.30 -9.30 19.79
CA LYS A 70 0.85 -9.20 20.70
C LYS A 70 0.47 -9.55 22.15
N GLN A 71 -0.74 -9.18 22.59
CA GLN A 71 -1.23 -9.54 23.92
C GLN A 71 -1.56 -11.04 24.03
N GLU A 72 -2.19 -11.62 23.01
CA GLU A 72 -2.42 -13.07 22.93
C GLU A 72 -1.11 -13.86 22.93
N GLN A 73 -0.08 -13.38 22.22
CA GLN A 73 1.26 -13.97 22.30
C GLN A 73 1.88 -13.89 23.71
N LYS A 74 1.66 -12.81 24.47
CA LYS A 74 2.13 -12.74 25.86
C LYS A 74 1.47 -13.78 26.77
N TYR A 75 0.23 -14.18 26.49
CA TYR A 75 -0.45 -15.25 27.22
C TYR A 75 -0.05 -16.66 26.76
N ILE A 76 0.38 -16.82 25.50
CA ILE A 76 0.87 -18.11 24.95
C ILE A 76 2.35 -18.35 25.27
N GLN A 77 3.12 -17.32 25.62
CA GLN A 77 4.51 -17.47 26.04
C GLN A 77 4.63 -17.82 27.53
N ILE A 78 4.49 -19.11 27.82
CA ILE A 78 5.51 -19.75 28.64
C ILE A 78 6.82 -19.54 27.86
N ALA A 79 7.65 -18.63 28.38
CA ALA A 79 8.77 -17.96 27.72
C ALA A 79 9.54 -18.79 26.68
N PRO A 80 9.75 -18.29 25.44
CA PRO A 80 10.94 -18.65 24.70
C PRO A 80 12.09 -17.85 25.31
N ILE A 81 13.05 -18.58 25.85
CA ILE A 81 14.37 -18.12 26.27
C ILE A 81 14.85 -17.02 25.33
N LYS A 82 15.20 -15.83 25.86
CA LYS A 82 15.87 -14.76 25.12
C LYS A 82 17.07 -15.38 24.42
N ARG A 83 16.97 -15.58 23.10
CA ARG A 83 18.08 -16.11 22.32
C ARG A 83 19.07 -14.97 22.08
N PRO A 84 20.37 -15.22 22.23
CA PRO A 84 21.37 -14.21 21.94
C PRO A 84 21.27 -13.76 20.48
N VAL A 85 21.57 -12.48 20.23
CA VAL A 85 21.56 -11.84 18.91
C VAL A 85 22.29 -12.66 17.84
N SER A 86 23.38 -13.34 18.21
CA SER A 86 24.13 -14.25 17.33
C SER A 86 23.32 -15.43 16.79
N GLY A 87 22.36 -15.95 17.57
CA GLY A 87 21.44 -17.00 17.16
C GLY A 87 20.40 -16.48 16.16
N MET A 88 19.87 -15.28 16.38
CA MET A 88 18.93 -14.65 15.45
C MET A 88 19.59 -14.32 14.10
N LEU A 89 20.82 -13.81 14.11
CA LEU A 89 21.59 -13.54 12.89
C LEU A 89 21.87 -14.83 12.10
N SER A 90 22.17 -15.93 12.79
CA SER A 90 22.37 -17.23 12.15
C SER A 90 21.10 -17.75 11.48
N ASP A 91 19.94 -17.56 12.10
CA ASP A 91 18.63 -17.94 11.54
C ASP A 91 18.27 -17.07 10.31
N ILE A 92 18.61 -15.78 10.32
CA ILE A 92 18.42 -14.87 9.17
C ILE A 92 19.31 -15.30 8.00
N VAL A 93 20.59 -15.59 8.25
CA VAL A 93 21.52 -16.09 7.22
C VAL A 93 21.04 -17.43 6.67
N ALA A 94 20.58 -18.34 7.54
CA ALA A 94 20.03 -19.63 7.13
C ALA A 94 18.73 -19.48 6.31
N ALA A 95 17.88 -18.50 6.63
CA ALA A 95 16.68 -18.19 5.87
C ALA A 95 17.02 -17.57 4.50
N MET A 96 17.99 -16.67 4.44
CA MET A 96 18.48 -16.07 3.18
C MET A 96 19.11 -17.11 2.24
N GLN A 97 19.76 -18.14 2.80
CA GLN A 97 20.31 -19.25 2.02
C GLN A 97 19.23 -20.22 1.51
N ASN A 98 18.06 -20.28 2.16
CA ASN A 98 16.92 -21.08 1.75
C ASN A 98 16.01 -20.31 0.76
N LYS A 99 16.44 -20.24 -0.50
CA LYS A 99 15.73 -19.58 -1.62
C LYS A 99 14.26 -20.01 -1.80
N ASP A 100 13.88 -21.18 -1.29
CA ASP A 100 12.53 -21.76 -1.48
C ASP A 100 11.48 -21.28 -0.45
N LYS A 101 11.89 -20.66 0.66
CA LYS A 101 10.96 -20.27 1.75
C LYS A 101 10.81 -18.76 1.95
N VAL A 102 11.57 -17.94 1.23
CA VAL A 102 11.50 -16.49 1.37
C VAL A 102 10.60 -15.91 0.28
N PRO A 103 9.56 -15.13 0.63
CA PRO A 103 8.71 -14.46 -0.36
C PRO A 103 9.54 -13.62 -1.32
N LYS A 104 9.35 -13.82 -2.63
CA LYS A 104 10.16 -13.18 -3.69
C LYS A 104 10.28 -11.66 -3.55
N GLY A 105 9.25 -10.98 -3.01
CA GLY A 105 9.27 -9.54 -2.78
C GLY A 105 10.27 -9.08 -1.71
N ILE A 106 10.55 -9.91 -0.71
CA ILE A 106 11.57 -9.62 0.30
C ILE A 106 12.96 -9.78 -0.35
N ILE A 107 13.20 -10.89 -1.06
CA ILE A 107 14.48 -11.11 -1.76
C ILE A 107 14.79 -9.99 -2.77
N LEU A 108 13.77 -9.47 -3.47
CA LEU A 108 13.96 -8.39 -4.45
C LEU A 108 14.46 -7.10 -3.81
N ALA A 109 13.86 -6.67 -2.70
CA ALA A 109 14.26 -5.47 -1.97
C ALA A 109 15.71 -5.57 -1.45
N PHE A 110 16.09 -6.74 -0.93
CA PHE A 110 17.46 -6.99 -0.45
C PHE A 110 18.48 -7.15 -1.59
N ARG A 111 18.06 -7.61 -2.77
CA ARG A 111 18.95 -7.82 -3.93
C ARG A 111 19.15 -6.54 -4.75
N GLU A 112 18.15 -5.67 -4.84
CA GLU A 112 18.30 -4.38 -5.54
C GLU A 112 19.18 -3.40 -4.76
N GLN A 113 19.23 -3.49 -3.43
CA GLN A 113 20.13 -2.66 -2.60
C GLN A 113 21.48 -3.31 -2.26
N GLY A 114 21.64 -4.63 -2.41
CA GLY A 114 22.78 -5.37 -1.85
C GLY A 114 23.67 -6.06 -2.87
N GLN A 115 24.03 -5.41 -3.98
CA GLN A 115 24.92 -6.05 -4.94
C GLN A 115 26.38 -6.11 -4.49
N ASP A 116 26.79 -5.35 -3.47
CA ASP A 116 28.16 -5.43 -2.89
C ASP A 116 28.22 -5.49 -1.35
N GLY A 117 27.08 -5.52 -0.65
CA GLY A 117 27.06 -5.75 0.81
C GLY A 117 27.95 -4.78 1.57
N SER A 118 28.01 -3.52 1.13
CA SER A 118 28.76 -2.48 1.81
C SER A 118 28.17 -2.26 3.21
N GLU A 119 29.01 -1.91 4.17
CA GLU A 119 28.59 -1.56 5.53
C GLU A 119 27.57 -0.40 5.51
N ASP A 120 27.65 0.45 4.49
CA ASP A 120 26.70 1.52 4.21
C ASP A 120 25.30 1.00 3.81
N ASP A 121 25.23 -0.06 3.01
CA ASP A 121 23.96 -0.66 2.57
C ASP A 121 23.23 -1.31 3.75
N ILE A 122 24.00 -1.94 4.65
CA ILE A 122 23.48 -2.53 5.88
C ILE A 122 22.94 -1.44 6.82
N MET A 123 23.64 -0.29 6.89
CA MET A 123 23.22 0.84 7.71
C MET A 123 21.96 1.53 7.16
N GLU A 124 21.81 1.62 5.85
CA GLU A 124 20.60 2.14 5.20
C GLU A 124 19.39 1.22 5.44
N ILE A 125 19.58 -0.10 5.33
CA ILE A 125 18.55 -1.08 5.67
C ILE A 125 18.16 -0.96 7.15
N TRP A 126 19.13 -0.79 8.04
CA TRP A 126 18.88 -0.62 9.46
C TRP A 126 18.08 0.65 9.76
N GLN A 127 18.43 1.76 9.12
CA GLN A 127 17.68 3.01 9.21
C GLN A 127 16.26 2.87 8.68
N ASN A 128 16.07 2.22 7.54
CA ASN A 128 14.73 1.98 6.98
C ASN A 128 13.85 1.16 7.94
N LEU A 129 14.43 0.17 8.62
CA LEU A 129 13.72 -0.64 9.62
C LEU A 129 13.38 0.16 10.89
N VAL A 130 14.23 1.11 11.29
CA VAL A 130 13.94 2.06 12.39
C VAL A 130 12.85 3.06 11.99
N GLU A 131 12.91 3.64 10.80
CA GLU A 131 11.92 4.60 10.28
C GLU A 131 10.53 3.97 10.12
N LEU A 132 10.49 2.70 9.71
CA LEU A 132 9.25 1.92 9.67
C LEU A 132 8.75 1.51 11.07
N GLY A 133 9.49 1.82 12.13
CA GLY A 133 9.17 1.49 13.52
C GLY A 133 9.21 0.00 13.83
N LEU A 134 9.95 -0.77 13.01
CA LEU A 134 10.11 -2.22 13.15
C LEU A 134 11.24 -2.58 14.12
N ILE A 135 12.22 -1.68 14.29
CA ILE A 135 13.33 -1.78 15.24
C ILE A 135 13.30 -0.52 16.12
N ASP A 136 13.44 -0.67 17.43
CA ASP A 136 13.63 0.46 18.34
C ASP A 136 15.14 0.79 18.40
N PRO A 137 15.55 2.00 17.99
CA PRO A 137 16.96 2.38 17.96
C PRO A 137 17.59 2.48 19.36
N ASN A 138 16.78 2.47 20.43
CA ASN A 138 17.25 2.44 21.81
C ASN A 138 17.26 1.03 22.42
N ASP A 139 16.95 -0.01 21.64
CA ASP A 139 17.06 -1.40 22.09
C ASP A 139 18.51 -1.89 21.99
N THR A 140 19.42 -1.16 22.65
CA THR A 140 20.84 -1.50 22.78
C THR A 140 21.16 -2.31 24.04
N ASP A 141 20.16 -2.82 24.76
CA ASP A 141 20.37 -3.56 26.02
C ASP A 141 19.51 -4.83 26.15
N ASN A 142 19.99 -5.93 25.54
CA ASN A 142 20.28 -7.25 26.17
C ASN A 142 20.30 -8.41 25.17
#